data_AF-A0A923JBK2-F1
#
_entry.id   AF-A0A923JBK2-F1
#
_cell.length_a   1.000
_cell.length_b   1.000
_cell.length_c   1.000
_cell.angle_alpha   90.00
_cell.angle_beta   90.00
_cell.angle_gamma   90.00
#
_symmetry.space_group_name_H-M   'P 1'
#
loop_
_entity.id
_entity.type
_entity.pdbx_description
1 polymer ?
#
loop_
_entity_poly.entity_id
_entity_poly.type
_entity_poly.pdbx_seq_one_letter_code
_entity_poly.pdbx_strand_id
1 'polypeptide(L)'
;MRTSLTRLRRDERGSVATELTLLTPVLIVLLLFVVFCGRLADARLRVDDAAHQAVRAATLARSSVQATSSARATAEAALGQAGITCRSLGVKAQVGSLRPGSTVIVTVNCEIGLSDLSLLGVPGATTTEASASSVVDQWRGSVTAGGAGG
;
A
#
# COMPACT_ATOMS: atom_id res chain seq x y z
N MET A 1 2.02 -39.46 62.37
CA MET A 1 0.94 -38.66 61.74
C MET A 1 1.54 -37.57 60.82
N ARG A 2 2.24 -37.95 59.73
CA ARG A 2 2.91 -36.99 58.81
C ARG A 2 3.07 -37.61 57.40
N THR A 3 2.01 -37.70 56.59
CA THR A 3 2.15 -38.29 55.23
C THR A 3 1.26 -37.71 54.12
N SER A 4 0.49 -36.64 54.31
CA SER A 4 -0.47 -36.20 53.26
C SER A 4 -0.23 -34.85 52.57
N LEU A 5 0.84 -34.12 52.84
CA LEU A 5 1.01 -32.76 52.27
C LEU A 5 1.72 -32.69 50.91
N THR A 6 2.18 -33.80 50.33
CA THR A 6 2.94 -33.78 49.06
C THR A 6 2.11 -34.01 47.80
N ARG A 7 0.81 -34.38 47.89
CA ARG A 7 -0.02 -34.64 46.69
C ARG A 7 -0.70 -33.41 46.09
N LEU A 8 -1.04 -32.39 46.89
CA LEU A 8 -1.75 -31.19 46.39
C LEU A 8 -0.88 -30.24 45.55
N ARG A 9 0.45 -30.35 45.63
CA ARG A 9 1.37 -29.44 44.94
C ARG A 9 1.70 -29.87 43.51
N ARG A 10 1.16 -31.00 43.04
CA ARG A 10 1.45 -31.60 41.73
C ARG A 10 0.36 -31.40 40.68
N ASP A 11 -0.87 -31.06 41.08
CA ASP A 11 -2.01 -30.83 40.17
C ASP A 11 -2.09 -29.38 39.62
N GLU A 12 -1.65 -28.37 40.38
CA GLU A 12 -1.67 -26.96 39.96
C GLU A 12 -0.78 -26.67 38.73
N ARG A 13 0.35 -27.37 38.61
CA ARG A 13 1.26 -27.22 37.45
C ARG A 13 0.72 -27.87 36.18
N GLY A 14 -0.14 -28.89 36.32
CA GLY A 14 -0.84 -29.52 35.20
C GLY A 14 -1.83 -28.55 34.59
N SER A 15 -2.65 -27.88 35.41
CA SER A 15 -3.64 -26.89 34.98
C SER A 15 -3.02 -25.72 34.21
N VAL A 16 -1.99 -25.08 34.79
CA VAL A 16 -1.30 -23.93 34.15
C VAL A 16 -0.59 -24.34 32.86
N ALA A 17 0.04 -25.53 32.83
CA ALA A 17 0.69 -26.02 31.61
C ALA A 17 -0.35 -26.34 30.53
N THR A 18 -1.48 -26.98 30.88
CA THR A 18 -2.54 -27.32 29.93
C THR A 18 -3.27 -26.10 29.37
N GLU A 19 -3.55 -25.11 30.22
CA GLU A 19 -4.18 -23.84 29.81
C GLU A 19 -3.26 -23.08 28.86
N LEU A 20 -1.97 -23.01 29.16
CA LEU A 20 -1.00 -22.36 28.29
C LEU A 20 -0.85 -23.09 26.95
N THR A 21 -0.86 -24.43 26.91
CA THR A 21 -0.83 -25.16 25.63
C THR A 21 -2.05 -24.89 24.75
N LEU A 22 -3.23 -24.65 25.34
CA LEU A 22 -4.42 -24.27 24.58
C LEU A 22 -4.40 -22.80 24.13
N LEU A 23 -3.83 -21.92 24.96
CA LEU A 23 -3.77 -20.49 24.69
C LEU A 23 -2.66 -20.11 23.70
N THR A 24 -1.55 -20.84 23.72
CA THR A 24 -0.39 -20.63 22.82
C THR A 24 -0.77 -20.58 21.33
N PRO A 25 -1.49 -21.56 20.75
CA PRO A 25 -1.86 -21.50 19.33
C PRO A 25 -2.75 -20.29 19.02
N VAL A 26 -3.65 -19.90 19.94
CA VAL A 26 -4.49 -18.71 19.78
C VAL A 26 -3.64 -17.44 19.75
N LEU A 27 -2.65 -17.33 20.65
CA LEU A 27 -1.70 -16.21 20.64
C LEU A 27 -0.86 -16.18 19.35
N ILE A 28 -0.41 -17.33 18.85
CA ILE A 28 0.32 -17.42 17.59
C ILE A 28 -0.55 -16.91 16.43
N VAL A 29 -1.81 -17.37 16.34
CA VAL A 29 -2.75 -16.90 15.30
C VAL A 29 -2.99 -15.40 15.43
N LEU A 30 -3.15 -14.87 16.65
CA LEU A 30 -3.31 -13.44 16.90
C LEU A 30 -2.08 -12.64 16.44
N LEU A 31 -0.86 -13.10 16.75
CA LEU A 31 0.38 -12.46 16.30
C LEU A 31 0.52 -12.48 14.78
N LEU A 32 0.22 -13.62 14.14
CA LEU A 32 0.20 -13.73 12.68
C LEU A 32 -0.82 -12.78 12.04
N PHE A 33 -2.00 -12.63 12.65
CA PHE A 33 -3.01 -11.68 12.21
C PHE A 33 -2.53 -10.23 12.32
N VAL A 34 -1.86 -9.86 13.41
CA VAL A 34 -1.26 -8.52 13.57
C VAL A 34 -0.20 -8.25 12.49
N VAL A 35 0.69 -9.21 12.22
CA VAL A 35 1.69 -9.11 11.15
C VAL A 35 1.02 -8.97 9.79
N PHE A 36 -0.03 -9.75 9.53
CA PHE A 36 -0.81 -9.67 8.29
C PHE A 36 -1.43 -8.27 8.10
N CYS A 37 -2.09 -7.74 9.12
CA CYS A 37 -2.65 -6.39 9.12
C CYS A 37 -1.58 -5.33 8.90
N GLY A 38 -0.42 -5.45 9.55
CA GLY A 38 0.72 -4.54 9.38
C GLY A 38 1.25 -4.53 7.93
N ARG A 39 1.46 -5.72 7.34
CA ARG A 39 1.89 -5.83 5.94
C ARG A 39 0.85 -5.29 4.96
N LEU A 40 -0.43 -5.53 5.22
CA LEU A 40 -1.52 -5.01 4.39
C LEU A 40 -1.59 -3.48 4.45
N ALA A 41 -1.42 -2.89 5.63
CA ALA A 41 -1.39 -1.45 5.81
C ALA A 41 -0.19 -0.82 5.09
N ASP A 42 1.01 -1.41 5.24
CA ASP A 42 2.23 -0.95 4.56
C ASP A 42 2.08 -1.01 3.03
N ALA A 43 1.52 -2.10 2.50
CA ALA A 43 1.24 -2.22 1.07
C ALA A 43 0.30 -1.12 0.57
N ARG A 44 -0.78 -0.81 1.32
CA ARG A 44 -1.71 0.27 0.95
C ARG A 44 -1.03 1.64 0.92
N LEU A 45 -0.22 1.94 1.93
CA LEU A 45 0.52 3.21 2.01
C LEU A 45 1.47 3.38 0.82
N ARG A 46 2.17 2.30 0.42
CA ARG A 46 3.08 2.32 -0.73
C ARG A 46 2.36 2.53 -2.06
N VAL A 47 1.20 1.88 -2.25
CA VAL A 47 0.40 2.05 -3.48
C VAL A 47 -0.22 3.46 -3.52
N ASP A 48 -0.61 4.01 -2.37
CA ASP A 48 -1.11 5.38 -2.25
C ASP A 48 -0.01 6.42 -2.57
N ASP A 49 1.19 6.25 -2.04
CA ASP A 49 2.34 7.10 -2.37
C ASP A 49 2.68 7.02 -3.87
N ALA A 50 2.68 5.82 -4.45
CA ALA A 50 2.87 5.64 -5.88
C ALA A 50 1.80 6.38 -6.71
N ALA A 51 0.54 6.38 -6.28
CA ALA A 51 -0.52 7.14 -6.93
C ALA A 51 -0.27 8.65 -6.85
N HIS A 52 0.13 9.18 -5.68
CA HIS A 52 0.47 10.59 -5.51
C HIS A 52 1.63 11.02 -6.41
N GLN A 53 2.69 10.22 -6.49
CA GLN A 53 3.83 10.47 -7.38
C GLN A 53 3.40 10.43 -8.86
N ALA A 54 2.55 9.46 -9.24
CA ALA A 54 2.05 9.32 -10.60
C ALA A 54 1.18 10.53 -11.04
N VAL A 55 0.31 11.04 -10.16
CA VAL A 55 -0.47 12.26 -10.45
C VAL A 55 0.45 13.45 -10.68
N ARG A 56 1.49 13.62 -9.86
CA ARG A 56 2.45 14.72 -10.02
C ARG A 56 3.17 14.65 -11.37
N ALA A 57 3.49 13.45 -11.85
CA ALA A 57 4.03 13.26 -13.19
C ALA A 57 2.99 13.57 -14.28
N ALA A 58 1.73 13.21 -14.05
CA ALA A 58 0.64 13.45 -14.99
C ALA A 58 0.37 14.96 -15.20
N THR A 59 0.40 15.78 -14.15
CA THR A 59 0.14 17.23 -14.24
C THR A 59 1.25 18.00 -14.96
N LEU A 60 2.44 17.42 -15.11
CA LEU A 60 3.56 18.00 -15.87
C LEU A 60 3.49 17.69 -17.38
N ALA A 61 2.61 16.78 -17.80
CA ALA A 61 2.51 16.36 -19.18
C ALA A 61 1.76 17.36 -20.05
N ARG A 62 2.12 17.41 -21.35
CA ARG A 62 1.54 18.34 -22.32
C ARG A 62 0.34 17.77 -23.08
N SER A 63 0.08 16.47 -22.96
CA SER A 63 -1.07 15.79 -23.59
C SER A 63 -1.59 14.67 -22.69
N SER A 64 -2.83 14.23 -22.89
CA SER A 64 -3.45 13.13 -22.13
C SER A 64 -2.70 11.80 -22.30
N VAL A 65 -2.19 11.55 -23.52
CA VAL A 65 -1.37 10.36 -23.82
C VAL A 65 -0.06 10.43 -23.05
N GLN A 66 0.62 11.57 -23.05
CA GLN A 66 1.85 11.77 -22.29
C GLN A 66 1.62 11.72 -20.78
N ALA A 67 0.47 12.21 -20.30
CA ALA A 67 0.09 12.16 -18.89
C ALA A 67 -0.06 10.71 -18.42
N THR A 68 -0.75 9.89 -19.23
CA THR A 68 -0.95 8.47 -18.93
C THR A 68 0.36 7.69 -18.97
N SER A 69 1.21 7.91 -19.97
CA SER A 69 2.50 7.22 -20.06
C SER A 69 3.46 7.63 -18.94
N SER A 70 3.54 8.92 -18.60
CA SER A 70 4.40 9.43 -17.52
C SER A 70 3.91 8.98 -16.15
N ALA A 71 2.59 8.98 -15.92
CA ALA A 71 1.99 8.44 -14.70
C ALA A 71 2.31 6.95 -14.55
N ARG A 72 2.18 6.18 -15.63
CA ARG A 72 2.48 4.74 -15.64
C ARG A 72 3.94 4.47 -15.31
N ALA A 73 4.88 5.12 -15.99
CA ALA A 73 6.31 4.93 -15.74
C ALA A 73 6.70 5.32 -14.29
N THR A 74 6.10 6.39 -13.76
CA THR A 74 6.34 6.82 -12.38
C THR A 74 5.77 5.84 -11.36
N ALA A 75 4.55 5.35 -11.58
CA ALA A 75 3.96 4.32 -10.72
C ALA A 75 4.77 3.01 -10.74
N GLU A 76 5.22 2.56 -11.91
CA GLU A 76 6.09 1.39 -12.06
C GLU A 76 7.40 1.55 -11.28
N ALA A 77 8.05 2.72 -11.39
CA ALA A 77 9.27 3.01 -10.66
C ALA A 77 9.05 3.07 -9.14
N ALA A 78 7.99 3.75 -8.68
CA ALA A 78 7.67 3.89 -7.26
C ALA A 78 7.35 2.53 -6.61
N LEU A 79 6.54 1.70 -7.29
CA LEU A 79 6.22 0.35 -6.83
C LEU A 79 7.45 -0.56 -6.81
N GLY A 80 8.32 -0.46 -7.81
CA GLY A 80 9.59 -1.19 -7.86
C GLY A 80 10.53 -0.83 -6.70
N GLN A 81 10.66 0.47 -6.39
CA GLN A 81 11.43 0.95 -5.24
C GLN A 81 10.82 0.50 -3.90
N ALA A 82 9.50 0.42 -3.85
CA ALA A 82 8.76 -0.10 -2.70
C ALA A 82 8.79 -1.65 -2.61
N GLY A 83 9.45 -2.35 -3.54
CA GLY A 83 9.53 -3.81 -3.55
C GLY A 83 8.20 -4.51 -3.87
N ILE A 84 7.24 -3.79 -4.47
CA ILE A 84 5.94 -4.34 -4.87
C ILE A 84 6.03 -4.76 -6.34
N THR A 85 5.85 -6.04 -6.60
CA THR A 85 5.74 -6.58 -7.96
C THR A 85 4.28 -6.89 -8.26
N CYS A 86 3.66 -6.06 -9.11
CA CYS A 86 2.32 -6.33 -9.61
C CYS A 86 2.40 -7.40 -10.71
N ARG A 87 1.55 -8.43 -10.62
CA ARG A 87 1.29 -9.35 -11.73
C ARG A 87 0.64 -8.62 -12.91
N SER A 88 -0.27 -7.70 -12.60
CA SER A 88 -0.93 -6.82 -13.56
C SER A 88 -0.97 -5.41 -12.99
N LEU A 89 -0.51 -4.43 -13.78
CA LEU A 89 -0.53 -3.02 -13.43
C LEU A 89 -1.32 -2.22 -14.48
N GLY A 90 -2.40 -1.61 -14.02
CA GLY A 90 -3.23 -0.68 -14.79
C GLY A 90 -3.16 0.71 -14.20
N VAL A 91 -2.72 1.68 -15.00
CA VAL A 91 -2.68 3.10 -14.62
C VAL A 91 -3.55 3.87 -15.58
N LYS A 92 -4.49 4.66 -15.05
CA LYS A 92 -5.39 5.51 -15.82
C LYS A 92 -5.28 6.94 -15.32
N ALA A 93 -4.91 7.86 -16.20
CA ALA A 93 -4.95 9.29 -15.92
C ALA A 93 -6.22 9.89 -16.54
N GLN A 94 -7.13 10.35 -15.70
CA GLN A 94 -8.30 11.12 -16.10
C GLN A 94 -7.90 12.59 -16.17
N VAL A 95 -7.75 13.08 -17.39
CA VAL A 95 -7.30 14.44 -17.69
C VAL A 95 -8.46 15.18 -18.37
N GLY A 96 -9.16 16.05 -17.64
CA GLY A 96 -10.33 16.78 -18.17
C GLY A 96 -9.92 17.83 -19.21
N SER A 97 -9.13 18.82 -18.79
CA SER A 97 -8.46 19.76 -19.70
C SER A 97 -7.10 20.06 -19.07
N LEU A 98 -5.99 20.05 -19.81
CA LEU A 98 -4.65 20.38 -19.25
C LEU A 98 -4.45 21.90 -19.06
N ARG A 99 -5.53 22.62 -18.74
CA ARG A 99 -5.48 24.06 -18.51
C ARG A 99 -4.96 24.32 -17.08
N PRO A 100 -4.24 25.43 -16.86
CA PRO A 100 -3.92 25.90 -15.51
C PRO A 100 -5.16 25.85 -14.59
N GLY A 101 -5.03 25.29 -13.39
CA GLY A 101 -6.13 25.18 -12.43
C GLY A 101 -7.08 23.99 -12.64
N SER A 102 -6.83 23.13 -13.62
CA SER A 102 -7.59 21.89 -13.82
C SER A 102 -7.16 20.78 -12.86
N THR A 103 -8.09 19.90 -12.48
CA THR A 103 -7.80 18.72 -11.68
C THR A 103 -7.51 17.51 -12.57
N VAL A 104 -6.42 16.82 -12.27
CA VAL A 104 -6.06 15.52 -12.86
C VAL A 104 -6.22 14.46 -11.79
N ILE A 105 -6.88 13.35 -12.13
CA ILE A 105 -7.05 12.19 -11.25
C ILE A 105 -6.27 11.04 -11.88
N VAL A 106 -5.44 10.36 -11.10
CA VAL A 106 -4.78 9.12 -11.53
C VAL A 106 -5.23 7.99 -10.65
N THR A 107 -5.69 6.91 -11.29
CA THR A 107 -6.05 5.65 -10.64
C THR A 107 -5.02 4.60 -10.99
N VAL A 108 -4.47 3.95 -9.97
CA VAL A 108 -3.52 2.84 -10.07
C VAL A 108 -4.20 1.58 -9.56
N ASN A 109 -4.31 0.56 -10.41
CA ASN A 109 -4.67 -0.79 -10.02
C ASN A 109 -3.42 -1.67 -10.07
N CYS A 110 -3.21 -2.46 -9.02
CA CYS A 110 -2.12 -3.40 -8.92
C CYS A 110 -2.67 -4.72 -8.40
N GLU A 111 -2.53 -5.77 -9.21
CA GLU A 111 -2.78 -7.14 -8.77
C GLU A 111 -1.48 -7.69 -8.17
N ILE A 112 -1.46 -7.90 -6.86
CA ILE A 112 -0.30 -8.41 -6.14
C ILE A 112 -0.44 -9.92 -6.04
N GLY A 113 0.59 -10.67 -6.46
CA GLY A 113 0.66 -12.11 -6.26
C GLY A 113 0.99 -12.43 -4.80
N LEU A 114 0.11 -13.14 -4.11
CA LEU A 114 0.29 -13.55 -2.71
C LEU A 114 0.75 -15.02 -2.62
N SER A 115 1.59 -15.47 -3.57
CA SER A 115 2.08 -16.86 -3.62
C SER A 115 2.73 -17.31 -2.31
N ASP A 116 3.46 -16.41 -1.64
CA ASP A 116 4.12 -16.69 -0.35
C ASP A 116 3.13 -16.87 0.81
N LEU A 117 1.90 -16.38 0.65
CA LEU A 117 0.82 -16.47 1.64
C LEU A 117 -0.21 -17.55 1.30
N SER A 118 -0.08 -18.21 0.13
CA SER A 118 -0.98 -19.31 -0.27
C SER A 118 -1.04 -20.46 0.74
N LEU A 119 0.05 -20.70 1.48
CA LEU A 119 0.12 -21.73 2.53
C LEU A 119 -0.80 -21.42 3.73
N LEU A 120 -1.21 -20.17 3.90
CA LEU A 120 -2.08 -19.68 4.97
C LEU A 120 -3.57 -19.66 4.57
N GLY A 121 -3.94 -20.22 3.41
CA GLY A 121 -5.34 -20.34 2.97
C GLY A 121 -5.97 -19.04 2.43
N VAL A 122 -5.17 -18.00 2.18
CA VAL A 122 -5.64 -16.76 1.53
C VAL A 122 -5.57 -16.88 -0.01
N PRO A 123 -6.46 -16.16 -0.73
CA PRO A 123 -6.43 -16.15 -2.20
C PRO A 123 -5.05 -15.73 -2.72
N GLY A 124 -4.53 -16.48 -3.69
CA GLY A 124 -3.15 -16.33 -4.21
C GLY A 124 -2.88 -15.03 -4.99
N ALA A 125 -3.86 -14.14 -5.08
CA ALA A 125 -3.71 -12.79 -5.58
C ALA A 125 -4.71 -11.85 -4.88
N THR A 126 -4.31 -10.61 -4.66
CA THR A 126 -5.20 -9.53 -4.22
C THR A 126 -5.05 -8.33 -5.14
N THR A 127 -6.18 -7.78 -5.56
CA THR A 127 -6.20 -6.54 -6.33
C THR A 127 -6.31 -5.36 -5.37
N THR A 128 -5.34 -4.45 -5.42
CA THR A 128 -5.36 -3.20 -4.67
C THR A 128 -5.53 -2.05 -5.66
N GLU A 129 -6.42 -1.13 -5.32
CA GLU A 129 -6.68 0.08 -6.09
C GLU A 129 -6.39 1.30 -5.21
N ALA A 130 -5.68 2.28 -5.77
CA ALA A 130 -5.50 3.59 -5.16
C ALA A 130 -5.73 4.69 -6.19
N SER A 131 -6.25 5.82 -5.74
CA SER A 131 -6.50 6.99 -6.59
C SER A 131 -6.01 8.24 -5.90
N ALA A 132 -5.29 9.08 -6.62
CA ALA A 132 -4.87 10.38 -6.15
C ALA A 132 -5.34 11.46 -7.13
N SER A 133 -5.51 12.69 -6.63
CA SER A 133 -5.88 13.85 -7.43
C SER A 133 -4.96 15.03 -7.13
N SER A 134 -4.66 15.83 -8.15
CA SER A 134 -3.85 17.04 -8.01
C SER A 134 -4.24 18.06 -9.06
N VAL A 135 -3.93 19.32 -8.76
CA VAL A 135 -4.25 20.46 -9.63
C VAL A 135 -3.04 20.75 -10.52
N VAL A 136 -3.28 21.07 -11.79
CA VAL A 136 -2.25 21.55 -12.72
C VAL A 136 -1.80 22.94 -12.26
N ASP A 137 -0.53 23.04 -11.88
CA ASP A 137 0.05 24.26 -11.35
C ASP A 137 -0.01 25.40 -12.37
N GLN A 138 -0.66 26.49 -11.95
CA GLN A 138 -0.93 27.67 -12.75
C GLN A 138 0.20 28.71 -12.73
N TRP A 139 1.21 28.53 -11.88
CA TRP A 139 2.30 29.50 -11.69
C TRP A 139 3.61 29.11 -12.38
N ARG A 140 3.62 28.09 -13.24
CA ARG A 140 4.76 27.81 -14.09
C ARG A 140 4.88 28.94 -15.11
N GLY A 141 5.82 29.86 -14.83
CA GLY A 141 5.87 31.22 -15.35
C GLY A 141 5.55 31.36 -16.84
N SER A 142 4.53 32.14 -17.14
CA SER A 142 4.59 32.95 -18.34
C SER A 142 5.85 33.80 -18.21
N VAL A 143 6.80 33.62 -19.13
CA VAL A 143 7.79 34.66 -19.39
C VAL A 143 6.98 35.85 -19.88
N THR A 144 6.59 36.74 -18.96
CA THR A 144 6.27 38.10 -19.32
C THR A 144 7.57 38.68 -19.83
N ALA A 145 7.69 38.76 -21.16
CA ALA A 145 8.62 39.65 -21.81
C ALA A 145 8.30 41.08 -21.32
N GLY A 146 8.89 41.45 -20.18
CA GLY A 146 8.88 42.81 -19.67
C GLY A 146 9.71 43.64 -20.64
N GLY A 147 9.04 44.51 -21.38
CA GLY A 147 9.68 45.48 -22.25
C GLY A 147 10.70 46.32 -21.48
N ALA A 148 11.92 46.34 -21.97
CA ALA A 148 12.84 47.46 -21.75
C ALA A 148 12.77 48.32 -23.01
N GLY A 149 11.83 49.25 -23.02
CA GLY A 149 11.96 50.49 -23.77
C GLY A 149 12.78 51.46 -22.92
N GLY A 150 13.87 51.94 -23.49
CA GLY A 150 14.74 53.00 -22.98
C GLY A 150 15.60 53.47 -24.13
#